data_AF-A0A846YF18-F1
#
_entry.id   AF-A0A846YF18-F1
#
_cell.length_a   1.000
_cell.length_b   1.000
_cell.length_c   1.000
_cell.angle_alpha   90.00
_cell.angle_beta   90.00
_cell.angle_gamma   90.00
#
_symmetry.space_group_name_H-M   'P 1'
#
loop_
_entity.id
_entity.type
_entity.pdbx_description
1 polymer ?
#
loop_
_entity_poly.entity_id
_entity_poly.type
_entity_poly.pdbx_seq_one_letter_code
_entity_poly.pdbx_strand_id
1 'polypeptide(L)'
;MSSLLRIGEFATRAEVSPRTVDYYTSLGLLTPADRTTGGYRLYDDADIVRVHLIRQLEAQGLSLEEITTALTSGTGDISDALARLDDDLKLLHTVAETAPSEVHGLLTLISARVHSLITVALQIPPDIPIM
;
A
#
# COMPACT_ATOMS: atom_id res chain seq x y z
N MET A 1 10.12 18.84 -4.63
CA MET A 1 9.22 20.00 -4.50
C MET A 1 7.82 19.46 -4.72
N SER A 2 7.02 19.29 -3.68
CA SER A 2 5.66 18.78 -3.79
C SER A 2 4.76 19.85 -4.42
N SER A 3 4.23 19.57 -5.60
CA SER A 3 3.17 20.40 -6.18
C SER A 3 1.86 20.04 -5.49
N LEU A 4 1.16 21.03 -4.94
CA LEU A 4 -0.16 20.84 -4.37
C LEU A 4 -1.22 20.83 -5.48
N LEU A 5 -1.94 19.72 -5.60
CA LEU A 5 -2.92 19.44 -6.65
C LEU A 5 -4.33 19.46 -6.08
N ARG A 6 -5.26 20.06 -6.81
CA ARG A 6 -6.70 19.93 -6.49
C ARG A 6 -7.17 18.52 -6.79
N ILE A 7 -8.24 18.08 -6.13
CA ILE A 7 -8.82 16.73 -6.30
C ILE A 7 -8.97 16.28 -7.76
N GLY A 8 -9.37 17.17 -8.68
CA GLY A 8 -9.53 16.81 -10.10
C GLY A 8 -8.21 16.56 -10.82
N GLU A 9 -7.20 17.37 -10.54
CA GLU A 9 -5.85 17.22 -11.10
C GLU A 9 -5.15 16.02 -10.48
N PHE A 10 -5.26 15.87 -9.16
CA PHE A 10 -4.80 14.71 -8.41
C PHE A 10 -5.40 13.41 -8.94
N ALA A 11 -6.73 13.35 -9.07
CA ALA A 11 -7.43 12.17 -9.58
C ALA A 11 -6.97 11.78 -10.99
N THR A 12 -6.76 12.77 -11.86
CA THR A 12 -6.24 12.55 -13.22
C THR A 12 -4.84 11.96 -13.18
N ARG A 13 -3.95 12.52 -12.35
CA ARG A 13 -2.55 12.10 -12.25
C ARG A 13 -2.39 10.76 -11.53
N ALA A 14 -3.30 10.42 -10.64
CA ALA A 14 -3.38 9.14 -9.95
C ALA A 14 -4.23 8.09 -10.69
N GLU A 15 -4.72 8.40 -11.89
CA GLU A 15 -5.54 7.53 -12.74
C GLU A 15 -6.78 6.94 -12.04
N VAL A 16 -7.39 7.72 -11.15
CA VAL A 16 -8.60 7.37 -10.39
C VAL A 16 -9.71 8.38 -10.61
N SER A 17 -10.92 8.03 -10.20
CA SER A 17 -12.02 9.00 -10.18
C SER A 17 -11.89 9.95 -8.97
N PRO A 18 -12.36 11.21 -9.06
CA PRO A 18 -12.46 12.08 -7.89
C PRO A 18 -13.27 11.46 -6.74
N ARG A 19 -14.27 10.63 -7.06
CA ARG A 19 -15.05 9.87 -6.08
C ARG A 19 -14.20 8.86 -5.31
N THR A 20 -13.23 8.21 -5.98
CA THR A 20 -12.27 7.31 -5.35
C THR A 20 -11.37 8.07 -4.38
N VAL A 21 -10.91 9.26 -4.77
CA VAL A 21 -10.10 10.13 -3.90
C VAL A 21 -10.88 10.55 -2.67
N ASP A 22 -12.14 10.97 -2.84
CA ASP A 22 -13.02 11.29 -1.72
C ASP A 22 -13.27 10.10 -0.80
N TYR A 23 -13.46 8.92 -1.39
CA TYR A 23 -13.67 7.68 -0.64
C TYR A 23 -12.44 7.31 0.18
N TYR A 24 -11.24 7.30 -0.42
CA TYR A 24 -10.00 7.05 0.31
C TYR A 24 -9.73 8.12 1.38
N THR A 25 -10.05 9.39 1.10
CA THR A 25 -9.95 10.46 2.11
C THR A 25 -10.90 10.20 3.30
N SER A 26 -12.12 9.69 3.04
CA SER A 26 -13.09 9.38 4.11
C SER A 26 -12.67 8.20 4.99
N LEU A 27 -11.84 7.30 4.45
CA LEU A 27 -11.27 6.16 5.17
C LEU A 27 -9.96 6.49 5.90
N GLY A 28 -9.47 7.74 5.81
CA GLY A 28 -8.15 8.11 6.34
C GLY A 28 -6.98 7.53 5.54
N LEU A 29 -7.24 6.98 4.35
CA LEU A 29 -6.22 6.47 3.44
C LEU A 29 -5.53 7.60 2.68
N LEU A 30 -6.11 8.78 2.59
CA LEU A 30 -5.47 9.99 2.05
C LEU A 30 -5.78 11.15 2.97
N THR A 31 -4.76 11.95 3.30
CA THR A 31 -4.93 13.16 4.11
C THR A 31 -4.50 14.35 3.27
N PRO A 32 -5.41 15.31 2.98
CA PRO A 32 -5.06 16.45 2.16
C PRO A 32 -3.98 17.29 2.86
N ALA A 33 -2.86 17.51 2.17
CA ALA A 33 -1.72 18.26 2.67
C ALA A 33 -2.05 19.72 3.01
N ASP A 34 -3.02 20.33 2.31
CA ASP A 34 -3.48 21.68 2.61
C ASP A 34 -4.91 21.93 2.08
N ARG A 35 -5.42 23.14 2.31
CA ARG A 35 -6.63 23.65 1.69
C ARG A 35 -6.39 25.03 1.08
N THR A 36 -6.98 25.25 -0.09
CA THR A 36 -7.03 26.59 -0.69
C THR A 36 -7.80 27.57 0.20
N THR A 37 -7.62 28.88 0.00
CA THR A 37 -8.41 29.94 0.66
C THR A 37 -9.93 29.80 0.46
N GLY A 38 -10.36 29.15 -0.62
CA GLY A 38 -11.76 28.83 -0.91
C GLY A 38 -12.27 27.51 -0.29
N GLY A 39 -11.45 26.81 0.49
CA GLY A 39 -11.82 25.59 1.21
C GLY A 39 -11.62 24.27 0.45
N TYR A 40 -11.16 24.31 -0.80
CA TYR A 40 -10.85 23.10 -1.58
C TYR A 40 -9.63 22.35 -1.05
N ARG A 41 -9.72 21.01 -0.98
CA ARG A 41 -8.63 20.10 -0.60
C ARG A 41 -7.50 20.10 -1.63
N LEU A 42 -6.27 20.10 -1.13
CA LEU A 42 -5.03 19.99 -1.89
C LEU A 42 -4.28 18.73 -1.45
N TYR A 43 -3.81 17.96 -2.43
CA TYR A 43 -3.04 16.72 -2.25
C TYR A 43 -1.66 16.90 -2.85
N ASP A 44 -0.67 16.18 -2.36
CA ASP A 44 0.69 16.25 -2.91
C ASP A 44 1.00 15.08 -3.85
N ASP A 45 2.20 15.07 -4.41
CA ASP A 45 2.65 13.97 -5.27
C ASP A 45 2.91 12.66 -4.49
N ALA A 46 3.12 12.71 -3.16
CA ALA A 46 3.31 11.51 -2.34
C ALA A 46 1.99 10.75 -2.15
N ASP A 47 0.87 11.48 -2.06
CA ASP A 47 -0.48 10.92 -2.09
C ASP A 47 -0.74 10.10 -3.38
N ILE A 48 -0.12 10.46 -4.51
CA ILE A 48 -0.25 9.72 -5.78
C ILE A 48 0.42 8.35 -5.67
N VAL A 49 1.62 8.31 -5.08
CA VAL A 49 2.34 7.04 -4.83
C VAL A 49 1.50 6.15 -3.92
N ARG A 50 0.87 6.73 -2.91
CA ARG A 50 -0.04 6.01 -1.99
C ARG A 50 -1.25 5.42 -2.71
N VAL A 51 -1.89 6.16 -3.62
CA VAL A 51 -3.00 5.64 -4.43
C VAL A 51 -2.57 4.46 -5.28
N HIS A 52 -1.40 4.53 -5.93
CA HIS A 52 -0.90 3.42 -6.74
C HIS A 52 -0.67 2.17 -5.88
N LEU A 53 -0.11 2.33 -4.70
CA LEU A 53 0.11 1.26 -3.75
C LEU A 53 -1.22 0.60 -3.32
N ILE A 54 -2.21 1.39 -2.91
CA ILE A 54 -3.53 0.87 -2.50
C ILE A 54 -4.12 0.02 -3.62
N ARG A 55 -4.05 0.50 -4.87
CA ARG A 55 -4.58 -0.24 -6.03
C ARG A 55 -3.80 -1.52 -6.33
N GLN A 56 -2.49 -1.53 -6.11
CA GLN A 56 -1.69 -2.75 -6.24
C GLN A 56 -2.08 -3.77 -5.17
N LEU A 57 -2.30 -3.35 -3.92
CA LEU A 57 -2.77 -4.23 -2.84
C LEU A 57 -4.18 -4.78 -3.12
N GLU A 58 -5.10 -3.95 -3.61
CA GLU A 58 -6.43 -4.39 -4.05
C GLU A 58 -6.35 -5.43 -5.18
N ALA A 59 -5.44 -5.23 -6.15
CA ALA A 59 -5.22 -6.18 -7.25
C ALA A 59 -4.66 -7.52 -6.77
N GLN A 60 -4.00 -7.55 -5.61
CA GLN A 60 -3.51 -8.78 -4.97
C GLN A 60 -4.58 -9.49 -4.11
N GLY A 61 -5.78 -8.91 -4.02
CA GLY A 61 -6.95 -9.47 -3.35
C GLY A 61 -7.13 -9.01 -1.91
N LEU A 62 -6.40 -7.99 -1.45
CA LEU A 62 -6.71 -7.37 -0.16
C LEU A 62 -7.96 -6.51 -0.27
N SER A 63 -8.80 -6.60 0.75
CA SER A 63 -9.90 -5.66 0.94
C SER A 63 -9.37 -4.30 1.40
N LEU A 64 -10.13 -3.26 1.09
CA LEU A 64 -9.78 -1.90 1.48
C LEU A 64 -9.77 -1.70 3.01
N GLU A 65 -10.53 -2.50 3.75
CA GLU A 65 -10.53 -2.53 5.23
C GLU A 65 -9.21 -3.09 5.79
N GLU A 66 -8.71 -4.17 5.20
CA GLU A 66 -7.40 -4.75 5.55
C GLU A 66 -6.27 -3.78 5.25
N ILE A 67 -6.33 -3.10 4.09
CA ILE A 67 -5.36 -2.08 3.69
C ILE A 67 -5.38 -0.89 4.66
N THR A 68 -6.57 -0.42 5.05
CA THR A 68 -6.73 0.69 6.00
C THR A 68 -6.15 0.33 7.36
N THR A 69 -6.46 -0.87 7.86
CA THR A 69 -5.92 -1.38 9.13
C THR A 69 -4.39 -1.44 9.09
N ALA A 70 -3.82 -2.02 8.03
CA ALA A 70 -2.38 -2.15 7.88
C ALA A 70 -1.67 -0.78 7.82
N LEU A 71 -2.23 0.18 7.09
CA LEU A 71 -1.59 1.49 6.90
C LEU A 71 -1.79 2.47 8.08
N THR A 72 -2.76 2.21 8.97
CA THR A 72 -3.06 3.12 10.10
C THR A 72 -2.33 2.72 11.39
N SER A 73 -1.83 1.48 11.50
CA SER A 73 -1.19 0.94 12.71
C SER A 73 0.24 1.42 13.03
N GLY A 74 0.77 2.44 12.34
CA GLY A 74 2.02 3.13 12.70
C GLY A 74 3.27 2.65 11.94
N THR A 75 3.83 3.54 11.12
CA THR A 75 4.87 3.27 10.11
C THR A 75 6.25 2.92 10.67
N GLY A 76 6.54 3.21 11.93
CA GLY A 76 7.87 3.03 12.53
C GLY A 76 8.28 1.58 12.78
N ASP A 77 7.31 0.66 12.91
CA ASP A 77 7.53 -0.77 13.19
C ASP A 77 7.21 -1.65 11.96
N ILE A 78 6.37 -1.16 11.05
CA ILE A 78 5.85 -1.92 9.91
C ILE A 78 6.92 -2.18 8.86
N SER A 79 7.78 -1.21 8.52
CA SER A 79 8.80 -1.42 7.48
C SER A 79 9.81 -2.51 7.89
N ASP A 80 10.24 -2.50 9.15
CA ASP A 80 11.14 -3.52 9.70
C ASP A 80 10.43 -4.87 9.85
N ALA A 81 9.16 -4.87 10.27
CA ALA A 81 8.35 -6.08 10.35
C ALA A 81 8.12 -6.71 8.97
N LEU A 82 7.84 -5.89 7.94
CA LEU A 82 7.67 -6.36 6.56
C LEU A 82 8.98 -6.91 5.99
N ALA A 83 10.12 -6.26 6.25
CA ALA A 83 11.42 -6.76 5.83
C ALA A 83 11.75 -8.13 6.48
N ARG A 84 11.49 -8.28 7.78
CA ARG A 84 11.64 -9.58 8.47
C ARG A 84 10.71 -10.64 7.90
N LEU A 85 9.46 -10.28 7.63
CA LEU A 85 8.47 -11.20 7.05
C LEU A 85 8.90 -11.64 5.63
N ASP A 86 9.54 -10.77 4.85
CA ASP A 86 10.08 -11.10 3.53
C ASP A 86 11.20 -12.14 3.61
N ASP A 87 12.09 -11.97 4.58
CA ASP A 87 13.19 -12.89 4.82
C ASP A 87 12.70 -14.26 5.32
N ASP A 88 11.71 -14.28 6.22
CA ASP A 88 11.07 -15.52 6.68
C ASP A 88 10.40 -16.28 5.52
N LEU A 89 9.80 -15.57 4.56
CA LEU A 89 9.22 -16.21 3.37
C LEU A 89 10.25 -16.78 2.42
N LYS A 90 11.38 -16.08 2.20
CA LYS A 90 12.50 -16.62 1.39
C LYS A 90 13.02 -17.90 2.03
N LEU A 91 13.10 -17.93 3.35
CA LEU A 91 13.48 -19.13 4.10
C LEU A 91 12.46 -20.25 3.90
N LEU A 92 11.16 -19.97 4.04
CA LEU A 92 10.10 -20.96 3.79
C LEU A 92 10.07 -21.45 2.35
N HIS A 93 10.38 -20.60 1.36
CA HIS A 93 10.52 -20.99 -0.05
C HIS A 93 11.64 -22.01 -0.22
N THR A 94 12.80 -21.72 0.35
CA THR A 94 13.97 -22.61 0.32
C THR A 94 13.67 -23.95 1.00
N VAL A 95 12.93 -23.93 2.12
CA VAL A 95 12.52 -25.17 2.81
C VAL A 95 11.48 -25.93 1.99
N ALA A 96 10.53 -25.24 1.35
CA ALA A 96 9.54 -25.85 0.48
C ALA A 96 10.20 -26.58 -0.70
N GLU A 97 11.26 -26.02 -1.30
CA GLU A 97 12.05 -26.70 -2.36
C GLU A 97 12.64 -28.04 -1.93
N THR A 98 12.86 -28.24 -0.63
CA THR A 98 13.36 -29.52 -0.07
C THR A 98 12.26 -30.41 0.52
N ALA A 99 11.01 -29.96 0.52
CA ALA A 99 9.87 -30.67 1.10
C ALA A 99 9.33 -31.76 0.15
N PRO A 100 8.71 -32.84 0.70
CA PRO A 100 8.03 -33.85 -0.10
C PRO A 100 6.97 -33.25 -1.04
N SER A 101 6.82 -33.85 -2.22
CA SER A 101 6.03 -33.34 -3.36
C SER A 101 4.55 -33.06 -3.07
N GLU A 102 3.96 -33.69 -2.06
CA GLU A 102 2.57 -33.46 -1.65
C GLU A 102 2.34 -32.09 -1.01
N VAL A 103 3.35 -31.52 -0.36
CA VAL A 103 3.25 -30.24 0.37
C VAL A 103 3.90 -29.09 -0.41
N HIS A 104 4.86 -29.41 -1.29
CA HIS A 104 5.62 -28.45 -2.10
C HIS A 104 4.74 -27.50 -2.94
N GLY A 105 3.68 -28.01 -3.58
CA GLY A 105 2.82 -27.21 -4.45
C GLY A 105 2.05 -26.10 -3.70
N LEU A 106 1.46 -26.43 -2.55
CA LEU A 106 0.73 -25.45 -1.74
C LEU A 106 1.67 -24.43 -1.09
N LEU A 107 2.83 -24.89 -0.59
CA LEU A 107 3.82 -23.99 0.01
C LEU A 107 4.40 -23.00 -1.00
N THR A 108 4.65 -23.43 -2.24
CA THR A 108 5.14 -22.55 -3.30
C THR A 108 4.13 -21.46 -3.63
N LEU A 109 2.84 -21.81 -3.73
CA LEU A 109 1.77 -20.84 -4.01
C LEU A 109 1.58 -19.84 -2.86
N ILE A 110 1.60 -20.31 -1.61
CA ILE A 110 1.50 -19.44 -0.43
C ILE A 110 2.72 -18.52 -0.36
N SER A 111 3.92 -19.07 -0.47
CA SER A 111 5.17 -18.30 -0.43
C SER A 111 5.21 -17.20 -1.51
N ALA A 112 4.89 -17.55 -2.77
CA ALA A 112 4.84 -16.59 -3.86
C ALA A 112 3.78 -15.49 -3.63
N ARG A 113 2.60 -15.85 -3.09
CA ARG A 113 1.56 -14.88 -2.78
C ARG A 113 2.01 -13.92 -1.69
N VAL A 114 2.51 -14.41 -0.56
CA VAL A 114 2.89 -13.53 0.55
C VAL A 114 4.09 -12.65 0.16
N HIS A 115 5.05 -13.14 -0.63
CA HIS A 115 6.19 -12.34 -1.09
C HIS A 115 5.72 -11.19 -2.00
N SER A 116 4.76 -11.45 -2.88
CA SER A 116 4.15 -10.41 -3.72
C SER A 116 3.44 -9.34 -2.87
N LEU A 117 2.79 -9.72 -1.78
CA LEU A 117 2.12 -8.77 -0.88
C LEU A 117 3.13 -7.90 -0.12
N ILE A 118 4.21 -8.50 0.37
CA ILE A 118 5.26 -7.78 1.09
C ILE A 118 6.02 -6.85 0.16
N THR A 119 6.39 -7.29 -1.04
CA THR A 119 7.09 -6.44 -2.02
C THR A 119 6.28 -5.19 -2.34
N VAL A 120 4.97 -5.34 -2.53
CA VAL A 120 4.06 -4.21 -2.74
C VAL A 120 4.04 -3.33 -1.48
N ALA A 121 3.87 -3.91 -0.30
CA ALA A 121 3.85 -3.16 0.96
C ALA A 121 5.19 -2.46 1.30
N LEU A 122 6.35 -2.98 0.88
CA LEU A 122 7.65 -2.34 1.07
C LEU A 122 7.87 -1.13 0.15
N GLN A 123 7.01 -0.92 -0.85
CA GLN A 123 7.00 0.32 -1.63
C GLN A 123 6.36 1.50 -0.87
N ILE A 124 5.94 1.32 0.39
CA ILE A 124 5.55 2.43 1.28
C ILE A 124 6.78 3.33 1.50
N PRO A 125 6.80 4.56 0.97
CA PRO A 125 7.85 5.51 1.31
C PRO A 125 7.77 5.86 2.79
N PRO A 126 8.91 5.91 3.52
CA PRO A 126 8.94 6.18 4.96
C PRO A 126 8.43 7.58 5.33
N ASP A 127 8.46 8.52 4.37
CA ASP A 127 8.15 9.94 4.58
C ASP A 127 6.68 10.31 4.27
N ILE A 128 5.80 9.35 3.98
CA ILE A 128 4.37 9.68 3.80
C ILE A 128 3.79 10.00 5.19
N PRO A 129 3.35 11.24 5.46
CA PRO A 129 2.74 11.57 6.74
C PRO A 129 1.47 10.75 6.91
N ILE A 130 1.54 9.75 7.79
CA ILE A 130 0.37 9.02 8.27
C ILE A 130 -0.09 9.79 9.51
N MET A 131 -1.11 10.63 9.33
CA MET A 131 -1.78 11.33 10.41
C MET A 131 -3.29 11.22 10.25
#